data_AF-A0A3B9BCS3-F1
#
_entry.id   AF-A0A3B9BCS3-F1
#
_cell.length_a   1.000
_cell.length_b   1.000
_cell.length_c   1.000
_cell.angle_alpha   90.00
_cell.angle_beta   90.00
_cell.angle_gamma   90.00
#
_symmetry.space_group_name_H-M   'P 1'
#
loop_
_entity.id
_entity.type
_entity.pdbx_description
1 polymer ?
#
loop_
_entity_poly.entity_id
_entity_poly.type
_entity_poly.pdbx_seq_one_letter_code
_entity_poly.pdbx_strand_id
1 'polypeptide(L)'
;QHGKAAGWYENGQPMSVTHWKNGKLDGESVNWYENGQKKEEVSLVTGRPLGLAKTWYQNGQKSGEISFHNGLFVSGQKWKPDGNPCPITNLKDGDGVSVVYDDSGKVLKTLKFKEGIKLDENSNE
;
A
#
# COMPACT_ATOMS: atom_id res chain seq x y z
N GLN A 1 14.55 -12.94 19.27
CA GLN A 1 15.35 -13.07 18.03
C GLN A 1 14.87 -11.98 17.07
N HIS A 2 15.76 -11.06 16.67
CA HIS A 2 15.47 -10.06 15.64
C HIS A 2 15.93 -10.63 14.29
N GLY A 3 15.07 -10.62 13.28
CA GLY A 3 15.37 -11.12 11.95
C GLY A 3 15.09 -10.06 10.90
N LYS A 4 15.99 -9.94 9.92
CA LYS A 4 15.78 -9.12 8.72
C LYS A 4 15.69 -10.07 7.54
N ALA A 5 14.59 -10.03 6.82
CA ALA A 5 14.49 -10.66 5.51
C ALA A 5 14.68 -9.57 4.45
N ALA A 6 15.51 -9.83 3.43
CA ALA A 6 15.73 -8.91 2.33
C ALA A 6 15.76 -9.67 1.00
N GLY A 7 14.99 -9.17 0.04
CA GLY A 7 15.09 -9.55 -1.37
C GLY A 7 15.92 -8.52 -2.13
N TRP A 8 16.60 -8.96 -3.19
CA TRP A 8 17.44 -8.09 -4.03
C TRP A 8 17.08 -8.30 -5.50
N TYR A 9 17.14 -7.24 -6.28
CA TYR A 9 17.12 -7.31 -7.74
C TYR A 9 18.46 -7.86 -8.26
N GLU A 10 18.49 -8.33 -9.52
CA GLU A 10 19.72 -8.84 -10.16
C GLU A 10 20.83 -7.78 -10.22
N ASN A 11 20.45 -6.50 -10.28
CA ASN A 11 21.37 -5.36 -10.25
C ASN A 11 21.95 -5.05 -8.85
N GLY A 12 21.60 -5.84 -7.82
CA GLY A 12 22.07 -5.67 -6.44
C GLY A 12 21.32 -4.60 -5.64
N GLN A 13 20.29 -3.96 -6.19
CA GLN A 13 19.42 -3.03 -5.45
C GLN A 13 18.44 -3.80 -4.54
N PRO A 14 18.10 -3.27 -3.35
CA PRO A 14 17.13 -3.92 -2.47
C PRO A 14 15.75 -3.92 -3.14
N MET A 15 15.14 -5.09 -3.25
CA MET A 15 13.77 -5.25 -3.75
C MET A 15 12.76 -5.10 -2.61
N SER A 16 13.06 -5.72 -1.48
CA SER A 16 12.21 -5.70 -0.29
C SER A 16 13.05 -5.88 0.97
N VAL A 17 12.61 -5.27 2.06
CA VAL A 17 13.19 -5.45 3.38
C VAL A 17 12.03 -5.52 4.36
N THR A 18 12.02 -6.58 5.18
CA THR A 18 11.01 -6.79 6.20
C THR A 18 11.67 -7.11 7.53
N HIS A 19 11.25 -6.41 8.58
CA HIS A 19 11.76 -6.59 9.93
C HIS A 19 10.86 -7.50 10.76
N TRP A 20 11.48 -8.42 11.50
CA TRP A 20 10.81 -9.38 12.37
C TRP A 20 11.30 -9.20 13.80
N LYS A 21 10.36 -9.21 14.76
CA LYS A 21 10.66 -9.22 16.19
C LYS A 21 10.07 -10.48 16.81
N ASN A 22 10.94 -11.33 17.39
CA ASN A 22 10.56 -12.55 18.10
C ASN A 22 9.72 -13.53 17.27
N GLY A 23 10.08 -13.70 15.98
CA GLY A 23 9.36 -14.61 15.06
C GLY A 23 8.01 -14.10 14.59
N LYS A 24 7.62 -12.86 14.97
CA LYS A 24 6.42 -12.18 14.49
C LYS A 24 6.83 -11.02 13.58
N LEU A 25 6.02 -10.77 12.54
CA LEU A 25 6.10 -9.57 11.72
C LEU A 25 5.79 -8.36 12.61
N ASP A 26 6.81 -7.65 13.04
CA ASP A 26 6.69 -6.54 13.98
C ASP A 26 7.80 -5.56 13.61
N GLY A 27 7.43 -4.58 12.81
CA GLY A 27 8.34 -3.67 12.13
C GLY A 27 7.81 -3.17 10.78
N GLU A 28 8.66 -2.46 10.07
CA GLU A 28 8.35 -1.91 8.75
C GLU A 28 8.74 -2.90 7.66
N SER A 29 7.85 -3.03 6.67
CA SER A 29 8.15 -3.64 5.38
C SER A 29 8.26 -2.54 4.34
N VAL A 30 9.38 -2.49 3.63
CA VAL A 30 9.60 -1.53 2.55
C VAL A 30 9.93 -2.30 1.28
N ASN A 31 9.29 -1.92 0.19
CA ASN A 31 9.56 -2.41 -1.15
C ASN A 31 10.06 -1.25 -2.00
N TRP A 32 10.98 -1.53 -2.92
CA TRP A 32 11.51 -0.55 -3.85
C TRP A 32 11.25 -0.99 -5.29
N TYR A 33 11.29 -0.03 -6.20
CA TYR A 33 11.43 -0.27 -7.62
C TYR A 33 12.89 -0.56 -7.96
N GLU A 34 13.13 -1.16 -9.13
CA GLU A 34 14.49 -1.47 -9.60
C GLU A 34 15.38 -0.22 -9.77
N ASN A 35 14.76 0.95 -9.97
CA ASN A 35 15.44 2.25 -9.99
C ASN A 35 15.87 2.77 -8.60
N GLY A 36 15.64 1.98 -7.53
CA GLY A 36 15.99 2.30 -6.15
C GLY A 36 15.01 3.21 -5.43
N GLN A 37 13.93 3.68 -6.07
CA GLN A 37 12.91 4.48 -5.41
C GLN A 37 11.95 3.61 -4.60
N LYS A 38 11.44 4.14 -3.48
CA LYS A 38 10.43 3.43 -2.69
C LYS A 38 9.20 3.17 -3.56
N LYS A 39 8.65 1.97 -3.45
CA LYS A 39 7.40 1.53 -4.07
C LYS A 39 6.28 1.45 -3.05
N GLU A 40 6.58 0.88 -1.90
CA GLU A 40 5.60 0.65 -0.83
C GLU A 40 6.30 0.60 0.53
N GLU A 41 5.60 1.06 1.56
CA GLU A 41 6.02 1.02 2.95
C GLU A 41 4.80 0.70 3.81
N VAL A 42 4.89 -0.35 4.63
CA VAL A 42 3.81 -0.82 5.49
C VAL A 42 4.33 -1.00 6.91
N SER A 43 3.65 -0.38 7.88
CA SER A 43 3.94 -0.60 9.31
C SER A 43 3.10 -1.76 9.86
N LEU A 44 3.78 -2.82 10.31
CA LEU A 44 3.17 -4.03 10.87
C LEU A 44 3.43 -4.09 12.38
N VAL A 45 2.38 -4.36 13.17
CA VAL A 45 2.52 -4.62 14.62
C VAL A 45 1.93 -5.99 14.91
N THR A 46 2.73 -6.89 15.49
CA THR A 46 2.30 -8.25 15.90
C THR A 46 1.69 -9.12 14.78
N GLY A 47 2.09 -8.92 13.53
CA GLY A 47 1.64 -9.67 12.36
C GLY A 47 0.35 -9.16 11.72
N ARG A 48 -0.20 -8.04 12.21
CA ARG A 48 -1.35 -7.37 11.60
C ARG A 48 -0.95 -5.95 11.14
N PRO A 49 -1.45 -5.47 9.98
CA PRO A 49 -1.29 -4.08 9.59
C PRO A 49 -2.01 -3.22 10.63
N LEU A 50 -1.26 -2.36 11.33
CA LEU A 50 -1.78 -1.61 12.47
C LEU A 50 -1.60 -0.10 12.30
N GLY A 51 -1.52 0.41 11.08
CA GLY A 51 -1.63 1.85 10.96
C GLY A 51 -1.67 2.41 9.57
N LEU A 52 -0.70 2.06 8.72
CA LEU A 52 -0.50 2.83 7.50
C LEU A 52 0.27 2.03 6.46
N ALA A 53 -0.27 2.00 5.24
CA ALA A 53 0.48 1.67 4.04
C ALA A 53 0.64 2.94 3.21
N LYS A 54 1.86 3.21 2.76
CA LYS A 54 2.18 4.27 1.80
C LYS A 54 2.68 3.63 0.52
N THR A 55 2.28 4.19 -0.61
CA THR A 55 2.72 3.75 -1.93
C THR A 55 3.20 4.94 -2.74
N TRP A 56 4.12 4.69 -3.66
CA TRP A 56 4.70 5.70 -4.55
C TRP A 56 4.71 5.21 -5.99
N TYR A 57 4.81 6.16 -6.92
CA TYR A 57 5.07 5.90 -8.34
C TYR A 57 6.58 5.77 -8.59
N GLN A 58 6.95 5.24 -9.76
CA GLN A 58 8.35 5.14 -10.20
C GLN A 58 9.06 6.49 -10.38
N ASN A 59 8.31 7.59 -10.41
CA ASN A 59 8.85 8.95 -10.43
C ASN A 59 9.11 9.52 -9.01
N GLY A 60 8.77 8.78 -7.96
CA GLY A 60 9.03 9.11 -6.57
C GLY A 60 7.91 9.88 -5.90
N GLN A 61 6.86 10.25 -6.65
CA GLN A 61 5.69 10.89 -6.09
C GLN A 61 4.82 9.88 -5.34
N LYS A 62 4.19 10.31 -4.26
CA LYS A 62 3.27 9.47 -3.50
C LYS A 62 2.06 9.12 -4.39
N SER A 63 1.69 7.86 -4.43
CA SER A 63 0.50 7.35 -5.15
C SER A 63 -0.64 7.01 -4.20
N GLY A 64 -0.36 6.77 -2.92
CA GLY A 64 -1.39 6.42 -1.95
C GLY A 64 -0.92 6.39 -0.51
N GLU A 65 -1.90 6.55 0.38
CA GLU A 65 -1.77 6.37 1.81
C GLU A 65 -3.07 5.78 2.33
N ILE A 66 -3.01 4.62 2.97
CA ILE A 66 -4.16 3.84 3.39
C ILE A 66 -3.97 3.42 4.84
N SER A 67 -4.97 3.67 5.67
CA SER A 67 -4.97 3.29 7.07
C SER A 67 -5.78 2.01 7.30
N PHE A 68 -5.29 1.19 8.23
CA PHE A 68 -5.91 -0.08 8.59
C PHE A 68 -6.14 -0.16 10.08
N HIS A 69 -7.25 -0.78 10.47
CA HIS A 69 -7.54 -1.13 11.85
C HIS A 69 -7.94 -2.60 11.93
N ASN A 70 -7.21 -3.39 12.70
CA ASN A 70 -7.41 -4.84 12.81
C ASN A 70 -7.43 -5.59 11.46
N GLY A 71 -6.69 -5.09 10.46
CA GLY A 71 -6.64 -5.66 9.11
C GLY A 71 -7.75 -5.19 8.17
N LEU A 72 -8.70 -4.38 8.64
CA LEU A 72 -9.74 -3.77 7.81
C LEU A 72 -9.32 -2.38 7.34
N PHE A 73 -9.67 -2.04 6.10
CA PHE A 73 -9.44 -0.70 5.55
C PHE A 73 -10.29 0.31 6.31
N VAL A 74 -9.72 1.45 6.71
CA VAL A 74 -10.46 2.51 7.40
C VAL A 74 -10.54 3.76 6.54
N SER A 75 -9.40 4.26 6.07
CA SER A 75 -9.36 5.48 5.27
C SER A 75 -8.27 5.39 4.22
N GLY A 76 -8.43 6.14 3.14
CA GLY A 76 -7.44 6.16 2.07
C GLY A 76 -7.42 7.46 1.29
N GLN A 77 -6.23 7.93 0.98
CA GLN A 77 -5.97 8.99 0.03
C GLN A 77 -5.15 8.45 -1.13
N LYS A 78 -5.45 8.93 -2.33
CA LYS A 78 -4.74 8.57 -3.56
C LYS A 78 -4.36 9.85 -4.29
N TRP A 79 -3.26 9.79 -5.02
CA TRP A 79 -2.77 10.89 -5.85
C TRP A 79 -2.50 10.35 -7.26
N LYS A 80 -2.56 11.21 -8.26
CA LYS A 80 -2.14 10.93 -9.63
C LYS A 80 -0.60 11.04 -9.76
N PRO A 81 0.02 10.52 -10.83
CA PRO A 81 1.47 10.64 -11.06
C PRO A 81 1.99 12.06 -11.34
N ASP A 82 1.10 13.04 -11.45
CA ASP A 82 1.43 14.47 -11.53
C ASP A 82 1.50 15.12 -10.13
N GLY A 83 1.12 14.39 -9.07
CA GLY A 83 1.15 14.82 -7.68
C GLY A 83 -0.18 15.38 -7.19
N ASN A 84 -1.16 15.55 -8.09
CA ASN A 84 -2.48 16.04 -7.72
C ASN A 84 -3.29 14.97 -6.98
N PRO A 85 -4.09 15.32 -5.96
CA PRO A 85 -5.00 14.39 -5.32
C PRO A 85 -5.97 13.74 -6.30
N CYS A 86 -6.31 12.49 -6.06
CA CYS A 86 -7.37 11.79 -6.78
C CYS A 86 -8.73 12.41 -6.42
N PRO A 87 -9.51 12.90 -7.40
CA PRO A 87 -10.81 13.53 -7.12
C PRO A 87 -11.92 12.53 -6.79
N ILE A 88 -11.71 11.23 -7.03
CA ILE A 88 -12.73 10.18 -6.91
C ILE A 88 -12.59 9.37 -5.62
N THR A 89 -11.37 9.24 -5.08
CA THR A 89 -11.14 8.45 -3.86
C THR A 89 -11.81 9.12 -2.67
N ASN A 90 -12.67 8.38 -1.96
CA ASN A 90 -13.41 8.86 -0.80
C ASN A 90 -13.49 7.84 0.34
N LEU A 91 -12.56 6.88 0.40
CA LEU A 91 -12.51 5.84 1.42
C LEU A 91 -12.40 6.43 2.83
N LYS A 92 -13.45 6.27 3.65
CA LYS A 92 -13.55 6.74 5.03
C LYS A 92 -14.40 5.77 5.85
N ASP A 93 -14.02 5.56 7.10
CA ASP A 93 -14.67 4.63 8.04
C ASP A 93 -14.94 3.23 7.45
N GLY A 94 -14.06 2.81 6.54
CA GLY A 94 -14.14 1.53 5.82
C GLY A 94 -15.09 1.50 4.63
N ASP A 95 -15.77 2.61 4.34
CA ASP A 95 -16.72 2.73 3.24
C ASP A 95 -16.19 3.66 2.14
N GLY A 96 -16.53 3.37 0.89
CA GLY A 96 -16.26 4.23 -0.26
C GLY A 96 -15.42 3.56 -1.33
N VAL A 97 -14.73 4.36 -2.13
CA VAL A 97 -13.90 3.86 -3.24
C VAL A 97 -12.45 4.35 -3.14
N SER A 98 -11.54 3.53 -3.66
CA SER A 98 -10.13 3.86 -3.86
C SER A 98 -9.75 3.63 -5.32
N VAL A 99 -9.22 4.65 -5.98
CA VAL A 99 -8.80 4.57 -7.38
C VAL A 99 -7.30 4.32 -7.45
N VAL A 100 -6.92 3.32 -8.25
CA VAL A 100 -5.53 2.96 -8.51
C VAL A 100 -5.17 3.40 -9.92
N TYR A 101 -4.11 4.18 -10.04
CA TYR A 101 -3.53 4.60 -11.32
C TYR A 101 -2.23 3.82 -11.59
N ASP A 102 -1.87 3.68 -12.85
CA ASP A 102 -0.49 3.34 -13.24
C ASP A 102 0.41 4.58 -13.25
N ASP A 103 1.70 4.39 -13.51
CA ASP A 103 2.70 5.46 -13.56
C ASP A 103 2.44 6.49 -14.69
N SER A 104 1.59 6.17 -15.68
CA SER A 104 1.18 7.10 -16.74
C SER A 104 -0.04 7.96 -16.36
N GLY A 105 -0.74 7.59 -15.29
CA GLY A 105 -1.95 8.27 -14.80
C GLY A 105 -3.25 7.66 -15.34
N LYS A 106 -3.17 6.53 -16.04
CA LYS A 106 -4.35 5.78 -16.45
C LYS A 106 -4.92 5.03 -15.25
N VAL A 107 -6.24 5.06 -15.11
CA VAL A 107 -6.93 4.26 -14.08
C VAL A 107 -6.79 2.78 -14.41
N LEU A 108 -6.20 2.04 -13.49
CA LEU A 108 -6.12 0.58 -13.56
C LEU A 108 -7.37 -0.05 -12.97
N LYS A 109 -7.79 0.40 -11.78
CA LYS A 109 -8.92 -0.17 -11.02
C LYS A 109 -9.58 0.86 -10.12
N THR A 110 -10.87 0.68 -9.87
CA THR A 110 -11.60 1.35 -8.79
C THR A 110 -12.06 0.28 -7.81
N LEU A 111 -11.50 0.29 -6.61
CA LEU A 111 -11.83 -0.67 -5.56
C LEU A 111 -12.93 -0.09 -4.70
N LYS A 112 -14.04 -0.81 -4.52
CA LYS A 112 -15.12 -0.42 -3.62
C LYS A 112 -14.97 -1.15 -2.29
N PHE A 113 -15.25 -0.46 -1.20
CA PHE A 113 -15.17 -1.00 0.15
C PHE A 113 -16.48 -0.77 0.90
N LYS A 114 -16.84 -1.77 1.72
CA LYS A 114 -17.92 -1.70 2.69
C LYS A 114 -17.42 -2.30 4.01
N GLU A 115 -17.52 -1.56 5.10
CA GLU A 115 -17.05 -1.97 6.43
C GLU A 115 -15.58 -2.43 6.44
N GLY A 116 -14.77 -1.79 5.59
CA GLY A 116 -13.35 -2.07 5.42
C GLY A 116 -13.04 -3.33 4.62
N ILE A 117 -14.05 -4.02 4.10
CA ILE A 117 -13.93 -5.18 3.23
C ILE A 117 -14.02 -4.72 1.78
N LYS A 118 -13.05 -5.14 0.96
CA LYS A 118 -13.09 -4.91 -0.49
C LYS A 118 -14.23 -5.74 -1.10
N LEU A 119 -15.12 -5.08 -1.82
CA LEU A 119 -16.13 -5.73 -2.64
C LEU A 119 -15.49 -6.17 -3.96
N ASP A 120 -15.64 -7.44 -4.30
CA ASP A 120 -15.21 -7.94 -5.61
C ASP A 120 -16.20 -7.51 -6.69
N GLU A 121 -15.69 -7.14 -7.88
CA GLU A 121 -16.51 -6.74 -9.03
C GLU A 121 -17.38 -7.88 -9.60
N ASN A 122 -17.26 -9.10 -9.04
CA ASN A 122 -18.02 -10.28 -9.43
C ASN A 122 -19.21 -10.60 -8.52
N SER A 123 -19.51 -9.80 -7.50
CA SER A 123 -20.76 -9.94 -6.74
C SER A 123 -21.91 -9.27 -7.50
N ASN A 124 -22.24 -9.82 -8.67
CA ASN A 124 -23.59 -9.73 -9.22
C ASN A 124 -24.39 -10.84 -8.54
N GLU A 125 -25.20 -10.44 -7.56
CA GLU A 125 -26.39 -11.19 -7.17
C GLU A 125 -27.54 -10.80 -8.10
#